data_AF-A0A5Q4G8X1-F1
#
_entry.id   AF-A0A5Q4G8X1-F1
#
_cell.length_a   1.000
_cell.length_b   1.000
_cell.length_c   1.000
_cell.angle_alpha   90.00
_cell.angle_beta   90.00
_cell.angle_gamma   90.00
#
_symmetry.space_group_name_H-M   'P 1'
#
loop_
_entity.id
_entity.type
_entity.pdbx_description
1 polymer ?
#
loop_
_entity_poly.entity_id
_entity_poly.type
_entity_poly.pdbx_seq_one_letter_code
_entity_poly.pdbx_strand_id
1 'polypeptide(L)'
;MSRRLACFLMLLLALALTEAEAESPPALQCETRAEYIESLQASDDHLQRQLGQLYTEPDARHCRSIRVRVQAESDFDWNLRWPDLSFLAWSLRAVAVVLLVIACLWLLRHWKPGVRMKKPDGQEPGVRLPGLRRSRPTAELQLPANIPAAADEAWLAGQHRLALSLLYQGAVESLLPERSAAAHTEGEVLAELVRRHLKTEALDWMRQLTGAWQRMAWAGLSPGDGEFEQLLRDWPRHCRGRPS
;
A
#
# COMPACT_ATOMS: atom_id res chain seq x y z
N MET A 1 32.81 -9.97 4.86
CA MET A 1 32.49 -8.91 5.84
C MET A 1 31.02 -8.44 5.82
N SER A 2 30.20 -8.76 4.80
CA SER A 2 28.82 -8.27 4.65
C SER A 2 27.77 -8.87 5.60
N ARG A 3 27.96 -10.10 6.09
CA ARG A 3 26.98 -10.77 6.98
C ARG A 3 26.91 -10.18 8.39
N ARG A 4 28.02 -9.61 8.89
CA ARG A 4 28.10 -9.03 10.24
C ARG A 4 27.36 -7.69 10.34
N LEU A 5 27.38 -6.90 9.26
CA LEU A 5 26.65 -5.64 9.16
C LEU A 5 25.13 -5.84 9.06
N ALA A 6 24.67 -6.88 8.35
CA ALA A 6 23.24 -7.21 8.27
C ALA A 6 22.66 -7.68 9.62
N CYS A 7 23.41 -8.49 10.38
CA CYS A 7 23.01 -8.88 11.74
C CYS A 7 22.95 -7.69 12.70
N PHE A 8 23.93 -6.77 12.63
CA PHE A 8 23.94 -5.60 13.50
C PHE A 8 22.76 -4.66 13.23
N LEU A 9 22.40 -4.49 11.94
CA LEU A 9 21.30 -3.63 11.55
C LEU A 9 19.93 -4.23 11.93
N MET A 10 19.75 -5.55 11.82
CA MET A 10 18.53 -6.21 12.32
C MET A 10 18.42 -6.20 13.84
N LEU A 11 19.54 -6.34 14.57
CA LEU A 11 19.54 -6.27 16.03
C LEU A 11 19.15 -4.85 16.51
N LEU A 12 19.67 -3.81 15.85
CA LEU A 12 19.32 -2.41 16.13
C LEU A 12 17.85 -2.10 15.79
N LEU A 13 17.32 -2.68 14.70
CA LEU A 13 15.91 -2.51 14.34
C LEU A 13 14.98 -3.23 15.33
N ALA A 14 15.38 -4.40 15.83
CA ALA A 14 14.63 -5.15 16.83
C ALA A 14 14.62 -4.47 18.21
N LEU A 15 15.74 -3.86 18.64
CA LEU A 15 15.80 -3.06 19.87
C LEU A 15 15.02 -1.74 19.78
N ALA A 16 14.86 -1.18 18.59
CA ALA A 16 14.07 0.04 18.39
C ALA A 16 12.55 -0.22 18.37
N LEU A 17 12.11 -1.48 18.21
CA LEU A 17 10.71 -1.90 18.13
C LEU A 17 10.14 -2.43 19.45
N THR A 18 10.96 -2.55 20.49
CA THR A 18 10.46 -2.84 21.85
C THR A 18 9.94 -1.54 22.46
N GLU A 19 8.75 -1.12 22.03
CA GLU A 19 7.95 -0.16 22.78
C GLU A 19 7.60 -0.78 24.13
N ALA A 20 7.92 -0.06 25.20
CA ALA A 20 7.57 -0.42 26.55
C ALA A 20 6.04 -0.47 26.68
N GLU A 21 5.50 -1.64 27.06
CA GLU A 21 4.13 -1.77 27.51
C GLU A 21 3.93 -0.86 28.73
N ALA A 22 3.32 0.30 28.48
CA ALA A 22 2.89 1.21 29.53
C ALA A 22 1.75 0.53 30.29
N GLU A 23 2.04 0.12 31.52
CA GLU A 23 1.10 -0.42 32.48
C GLU A 23 -0.06 0.57 32.68
N SER A 24 -1.27 0.18 32.28
CA SER A 24 -2.46 1.03 32.42
C SER A 24 -2.80 1.23 33.90
N PRO A 25 -3.12 2.46 34.33
CA PRO A 25 -3.58 2.69 35.70
C PRO A 25 -4.92 1.97 35.94
N PRO A 26 -5.16 1.48 37.17
CA PRO A 26 -6.37 0.73 37.49
C PRO A 26 -7.60 1.60 37.26
N ALA A 27 -8.58 1.05 36.52
CA ALA A 27 -9.87 1.69 36.31
C ALA A 27 -10.49 2.08 37.67
N LEU A 28 -11.00 3.30 37.80
CA LEU A 28 -11.77 3.72 38.98
C LEU A 28 -12.93 2.73 39.17
N GLN A 29 -12.84 1.92 40.21
CA GLN A 29 -13.89 0.96 40.58
C GLN A 29 -15.02 1.72 41.27
N CYS A 30 -16.24 1.17 41.27
CA CYS A 30 -17.36 1.82 41.93
C CYS A 30 -17.15 1.96 43.45
N GLU A 31 -16.27 1.13 44.03
CA GLU A 31 -15.90 1.15 45.44
C GLU A 31 -15.12 2.42 45.82
N THR A 32 -14.26 2.93 44.92
CA THR A 32 -13.53 4.18 45.14
C THR A 32 -14.35 5.44 44.84
N ARG A 33 -15.61 5.30 44.39
CA ARG A 33 -16.49 6.45 44.11
C ARG A 33 -16.86 7.21 45.38
N ALA A 34 -17.14 6.51 46.47
CA ALA A 34 -17.54 7.15 47.73
C ALA A 34 -16.39 8.01 48.28
N GLU A 35 -15.19 7.44 48.32
CA GLU A 35 -13.95 8.12 48.71
C GLU A 35 -13.62 9.30 47.75
N TYR A 36 -13.91 9.14 46.45
CA TYR A 36 -13.72 10.20 45.48
C TYR A 36 -14.71 11.35 45.66
N ILE A 37 -15.99 11.07 45.92
CA ILE A 37 -16.99 12.12 46.22
C ILE A 37 -16.61 12.86 47.51
N GLU A 38 -16.17 12.14 48.53
CA GLU A 38 -15.73 12.73 49.81
C GLU A 38 -14.51 13.66 49.60
N SER A 39 -13.52 13.22 48.81
CA SER A 39 -12.36 14.07 48.50
C SER A 39 -12.73 15.31 47.66
N LEU A 40 -13.70 15.21 46.75
CA LEU A 40 -14.23 16.37 46.00
C LEU A 40 -14.95 17.37 46.91
N GLN A 41 -15.72 16.89 47.90
CA GLN A 41 -16.42 17.74 48.86
C GLN A 41 -15.45 18.42 49.85
N ALA A 42 -14.32 17.77 50.15
CA ALA A 42 -13.28 18.31 51.02
C ALA A 42 -12.30 19.27 50.31
N SER A 43 -12.39 19.43 48.98
CA SER A 43 -11.48 20.29 48.22
C SER A 43 -11.75 21.78 48.42
N ASP A 44 -10.69 22.59 48.44
CA ASP A 44 -10.80 24.05 48.53
C ASP A 44 -11.31 24.69 47.22
N ASP A 45 -11.16 24.00 46.09
CA ASP A 45 -11.65 24.46 44.78
C ASP A 45 -13.18 24.42 44.74
N HIS A 46 -13.79 25.59 44.48
CA HIS A 46 -15.24 25.74 44.38
C HIS A 46 -15.84 24.83 43.29
N LEU A 47 -15.14 24.66 42.15
CA LEU A 47 -15.60 23.79 41.07
C LEU A 47 -15.66 22.33 41.54
N GLN A 48 -14.63 21.88 42.25
CA GLN A 48 -14.56 20.51 42.76
C GLN A 48 -15.64 20.23 43.81
N ARG A 49 -15.93 21.19 44.69
CA ARG A 49 -17.04 21.07 45.65
C ARG A 49 -18.41 20.98 44.99
N GLN A 50 -18.67 21.78 43.95
CA GLN A 50 -19.91 21.70 43.18
C GLN A 50 -20.07 20.35 42.48
N LEU A 51 -18.98 19.82 41.92
CA LEU A 51 -18.98 18.47 41.34
C LEU A 51 -19.32 17.41 42.38
N GLY A 52 -18.75 17.50 43.59
CA GLY A 52 -19.08 16.59 44.69
C GLY A 52 -20.56 16.63 45.09
N GLN A 53 -21.20 17.80 45.05
CA GLN A 53 -22.64 17.96 45.31
C GLN A 53 -23.49 17.32 44.19
N LEU A 54 -23.16 17.57 42.93
CA LEU A 54 -23.84 16.97 41.76
C LEU A 54 -23.78 15.44 41.78
N TYR A 55 -22.63 14.86 42.14
CA TYR A 55 -22.47 13.40 42.20
C TYR A 55 -23.28 12.72 43.31
N THR A 56 -23.86 13.49 44.23
CA THR A 56 -24.72 13.01 45.33
C THR A 56 -26.19 12.89 44.91
N GLU A 57 -26.58 13.50 43.78
CA GLU A 57 -27.96 13.47 43.27
C GLU A 57 -28.42 12.02 42.95
N PRO A 58 -29.72 11.70 43.19
CA PRO A 58 -30.25 10.36 42.98
C PRO A 58 -30.12 9.87 41.53
N ASP A 59 -30.19 10.78 40.56
CA ASP A 59 -30.08 10.47 39.13
C ASP A 59 -28.63 10.16 38.71
N ALA A 60 -27.65 10.65 39.46
CA ALA A 60 -26.23 10.39 39.24
C ALA A 60 -25.76 9.04 39.82
N ARG A 61 -26.63 8.24 40.45
CA ARG A 61 -26.25 6.97 41.11
C ARG A 61 -25.83 5.87 40.14
N HIS A 62 -26.17 5.98 38.85
CA HIS A 62 -25.76 4.99 37.85
C HIS A 62 -24.30 5.15 37.45
N CYS A 63 -23.46 4.22 37.90
CA CYS A 63 -22.10 4.08 37.38
C CYS A 63 -22.11 3.29 36.08
N ARG A 64 -21.60 3.88 35.01
CA ARG A 64 -21.27 3.18 33.76
C ARG A 64 -19.82 3.47 33.42
N SER A 65 -18.99 2.44 33.36
CA SER A 65 -17.65 2.58 32.82
C SER A 65 -17.74 2.73 31.30
N ILE A 66 -17.19 3.82 30.79
CA ILE A 66 -17.10 4.08 29.36
C ILE A 66 -15.60 4.13 29.03
N ARG A 67 -15.16 3.29 28.10
CA ARG A 67 -13.78 3.38 27.60
C ARG A 67 -13.69 4.58 26.67
N VAL A 68 -13.22 5.70 27.22
CA VAL A 68 -12.90 6.89 26.44
C VAL A 68 -11.42 6.87 26.14
N ARG A 69 -11.07 7.04 24.86
CA ARG A 69 -9.68 7.19 24.45
C ARG A 69 -9.27 8.61 24.77
N VAL A 70 -8.80 8.82 26.01
CA VAL A 70 -8.21 10.09 26.40
C VAL A 70 -6.82 10.09 25.79
N GLN A 71 -6.62 10.97 24.81
CA GLN A 71 -5.29 11.28 24.32
C GLN A 71 -4.62 12.03 25.47
N ALA A 72 -3.75 11.34 26.22
CA ALA A 72 -3.00 11.98 27.28
C ALA A 72 -2.16 13.08 26.65
N GLU A 73 -2.57 14.32 26.87
CA GLU A 73 -1.74 15.48 26.57
C GLU A 73 -0.59 15.39 27.56
N SER A 74 0.58 15.01 27.06
CA SER A 74 1.76 14.88 27.89
C SER A 74 2.14 16.27 28.38
N ASP A 75 1.94 16.55 29.67
CA ASP A 75 2.49 17.71 30.41
C ASP A 75 4.03 17.65 30.53
N PHE A 76 4.70 17.07 29.54
CA PHE A 76 6.14 17.06 29.45
C PHE A 76 6.57 18.45 28.97
N ASP A 77 6.87 19.33 29.92
CA ASP A 77 7.34 20.68 29.65
C ASP A 77 8.77 20.63 29.09
N TRP A 78 8.88 20.49 27.76
CA TRP A 78 10.13 20.49 26.98
C TRP A 78 10.80 21.87 26.91
N ASN A 79 10.60 22.76 27.89
CA ASN A 79 11.16 24.11 27.88
C ASN A 79 12.66 24.13 28.27
N LEU A 80 13.43 23.15 27.79
CA LEU A 80 14.86 23.35 27.58
C LEU A 80 14.99 24.18 26.31
N ARG A 81 15.49 25.41 26.43
CA ARG A 81 15.79 26.27 25.28
C ARG A 81 17.00 25.73 24.54
N TRP A 82 16.78 24.67 23.76
CA TRP A 82 17.78 24.08 22.89
C TRP A 82 18.19 25.11 21.83
N PRO A 83 19.48 25.22 21.49
CA PRO A 83 19.90 25.99 20.32
C PRO A 83 19.21 25.46 19.07
N ASP A 84 19.02 26.30 18.06
CA ASP A 84 18.31 25.96 16.82
C ASP A 84 19.03 24.80 16.08
N LEU A 85 18.57 23.58 16.36
CA LEU A 85 19.09 22.32 15.81
C LEU A 85 18.43 21.98 14.47
N SER A 86 17.69 22.91 13.85
CA SER A 86 17.07 22.72 12.54
C SER A 86 18.09 22.28 11.47
N PHE A 87 19.31 22.81 11.53
CA PHE A 87 20.42 22.39 10.66
C PHE A 87 20.85 20.93 10.88
N LEU A 88 20.82 20.47 12.13
CA LEU A 88 21.18 19.09 12.47
C LEU A 88 20.07 18.11 12.05
N ALA A 89 18.81 18.50 12.24
CA ALA A 89 17.66 17.72 11.78
C ALA A 89 17.62 17.60 10.24
N TRP A 90 17.89 18.70 9.53
CA TRP A 90 17.94 18.72 8.06
C TRP A 90 19.09 17.85 7.52
N SER A 91 20.28 17.98 8.11
CA SER A 91 21.44 17.17 7.72
C SER A 91 21.25 15.69 8.02
N LEU A 92 20.70 15.32 9.18
CA LEU A 92 20.39 13.92 9.51
C LEU A 92 19.38 13.32 8.54
N ARG A 93 18.34 14.08 8.16
CA ARG A 93 17.35 13.65 7.17
C ARG A 93 17.97 13.47 5.79
N ALA A 94 18.81 14.40 5.36
CA ALA A 94 19.52 14.29 4.07
C ALA A 94 20.42 13.05 4.05
N VAL A 95 21.17 12.81 5.12
CA VAL A 95 22.02 11.60 5.27
C VAL A 95 21.18 10.33 5.25
N ALA A 96 20.06 10.28 5.96
CA ALA A 96 19.17 9.12 5.98
C ALA A 96 18.61 8.79 4.57
N VAL A 97 18.21 9.82 3.81
CA VAL A 97 17.73 9.65 2.42
C VAL A 97 18.86 9.14 1.52
N VAL A 98 20.07 9.72 1.63
CA VAL A 98 21.23 9.28 0.83
C VAL A 98 21.58 7.83 1.13
N LEU A 99 21.60 7.42 2.41
CA LEU A 99 21.84 6.04 2.81
C LEU A 99 20.75 5.09 2.28
N LEU A 100 19.48 5.51 2.32
CA LEU A 100 18.37 4.72 1.79
C LEU A 100 18.47 4.55 0.27
N VAL A 101 18.83 5.59 -0.47
CA VAL A 101 19.07 5.52 -1.92
C VAL A 101 20.24 4.59 -2.24
N ILE A 102 21.35 4.69 -1.51
CA ILE A 102 22.51 3.79 -1.68
C ILE A 102 22.11 2.35 -1.38
N ALA A 103 21.38 2.10 -0.29
CA ALA A 103 20.91 0.76 0.08
C ALA A 103 19.96 0.17 -0.98
N CYS A 104 19.06 0.99 -1.53
CA CYS A 104 18.15 0.60 -2.60
C CYS A 104 18.93 0.24 -3.89
N LEU A 105 19.85 1.10 -4.31
CA LEU A 105 20.71 0.86 -5.48
C LEU A 105 21.59 -0.38 -5.30
N TRP A 106 22.09 -0.61 -4.08
CA TRP A 106 22.87 -1.79 -3.73
C TRP A 106 22.01 -3.06 -3.78
N LEU A 107 20.80 -3.03 -3.22
CA LEU A 107 19.87 -4.15 -3.24
C LEU A 107 19.44 -4.50 -4.68
N LEU A 108 19.13 -3.49 -5.49
CA LEU A 108 18.79 -3.66 -6.91
C LEU A 108 19.97 -4.25 -7.72
N ARG A 109 21.20 -3.84 -7.42
CA ARG A 109 22.41 -4.41 -8.06
C ARG A 109 22.72 -5.81 -7.59
N HIS A 110 22.45 -6.12 -6.33
CA HIS A 110 22.79 -7.42 -5.73
C HIS A 110 21.70 -8.47 -5.95
N TRP A 111 20.46 -8.06 -6.18
CA TRP A 111 19.39 -8.89 -6.70
C TRP A 111 19.63 -9.14 -8.18
N LYS A 112 20.54 -10.08 -8.49
CA LYS A 112 20.43 -10.85 -9.73
C LYS A 112 19.35 -11.90 -9.47
N PRO A 113 18.16 -11.82 -10.08
CA PRO A 113 17.16 -12.87 -9.95
C PRO A 113 17.67 -14.11 -10.70
N GLY A 114 18.52 -14.89 -10.03
CA GLY A 114 18.88 -16.23 -10.43
C GLY A 114 17.72 -17.15 -10.11
N VAL A 115 16.59 -17.00 -10.81
CA VAL A 115 15.49 -17.95 -10.71
C VAL A 115 15.87 -19.17 -11.53
N ARG A 116 16.63 -20.07 -10.91
CA ARG A 116 16.79 -21.44 -11.39
C ARG A 116 15.47 -22.15 -11.12
N MET A 117 14.51 -22.04 -12.04
CA MET A 117 13.23 -22.72 -11.94
C MET A 117 13.46 -24.24 -11.96
N LYS A 118 13.22 -24.91 -10.83
CA LYS A 118 12.80 -26.31 -10.84
C LYS A 118 11.38 -26.32 -11.40
N LYS A 119 11.20 -26.99 -12.54
CA LYS A 119 9.90 -27.29 -13.14
C LYS A 119 9.06 -28.07 -12.10
N PRO A 120 7.90 -27.57 -11.63
CA PRO A 120 6.99 -28.39 -10.84
C PRO A 120 6.27 -29.32 -11.81
N ASP A 121 6.40 -30.62 -11.53
CA ASP A 121 5.61 -31.66 -12.17
C ASP A 121 4.14 -31.54 -11.71
N GLY A 122 3.22 -31.84 -12.62
CA GLY A 122 1.81 -31.48 -12.49
C GLY A 122 1.09 -32.22 -11.37
N GLN A 123 0.22 -31.50 -10.65
CA GLN A 123 -0.94 -32.07 -9.96
C GLN A 123 -1.89 -30.95 -9.48
N GLU A 124 -3.09 -30.85 -10.06
CA GLU A 124 -4.31 -30.33 -9.41
C GLU A 124 -4.89 -31.45 -8.50
N PRO A 125 -5.67 -31.20 -7.40
CA PRO A 125 -6.77 -30.21 -7.35
C PRO A 125 -7.09 -29.52 -6.00
N GLY A 126 -7.82 -28.40 -6.09
CA GLY A 126 -9.01 -28.07 -5.28
C GLY A 126 -8.91 -27.81 -3.77
N VAL A 127 -8.92 -26.53 -3.37
CA VAL A 127 -9.64 -26.06 -2.17
C VAL A 127 -10.24 -24.68 -2.47
N ARG A 128 -11.58 -24.57 -2.39
CA ARG A 128 -12.29 -23.28 -2.42
C ARG A 128 -12.15 -22.60 -1.07
N LEU A 129 -11.64 -21.37 -1.03
CA LEU A 129 -11.81 -20.45 0.10
C LEU A 129 -12.84 -19.38 -0.28
N PRO A 130 -13.94 -19.23 0.48
CA PRO A 130 -14.90 -18.15 0.29
C PRO A 130 -14.44 -16.88 1.01
N GLY A 131 -14.67 -15.70 0.41
CA GLY A 131 -14.82 -14.47 1.20
C GLY A 131 -13.93 -13.26 0.92
N LEU A 132 -13.22 -13.16 -0.22
CA LEU A 132 -12.64 -11.88 -0.64
C LEU A 132 -12.99 -11.58 -2.09
N ARG A 133 -14.13 -10.91 -2.28
CA ARG A 133 -14.46 -10.17 -3.49
C ARG A 133 -13.54 -8.95 -3.59
N ARG A 134 -12.24 -9.18 -3.83
CA ARG A 134 -11.47 -8.26 -4.66
C ARG A 134 -11.86 -8.63 -6.07
N SER A 135 -12.37 -7.67 -6.84
CA SER A 135 -12.46 -7.77 -8.29
C SER A 135 -11.04 -7.88 -8.86
N ARG A 136 -10.42 -9.03 -8.66
CA ARG A 136 -9.41 -9.56 -9.57
C ARG A 136 -10.20 -9.80 -10.84
N PRO A 137 -9.82 -9.22 -11.99
CA PRO A 137 -10.28 -9.74 -13.26
C PRO A 137 -9.58 -11.11 -13.40
N THR A 138 -10.08 -12.12 -12.70
CA THR A 138 -9.91 -13.52 -13.09
C THR A 138 -11.11 -13.86 -13.97
N ALA A 139 -11.30 -13.07 -15.01
CA ALA A 139 -11.78 -13.65 -16.23
C ALA A 139 -10.53 -14.25 -16.86
N GLU A 140 -10.38 -15.57 -16.73
CA GLU A 140 -9.81 -16.37 -17.80
C GLU A 140 -10.75 -16.21 -19.02
N LEU A 141 -10.91 -14.98 -19.52
CA LEU A 141 -11.52 -14.74 -20.81
C LEU A 141 -10.44 -15.20 -21.77
N GLN A 142 -10.72 -16.29 -22.48
CA GLN A 142 -9.99 -16.60 -23.70
C GLN A 142 -9.86 -15.29 -24.48
N LEU A 143 -8.62 -14.90 -24.79
CA LEU A 143 -8.35 -13.63 -25.43
C LEU A 143 -9.19 -13.57 -26.72
N PRO A 144 -10.00 -12.51 -26.92
CA PRO A 144 -10.85 -12.42 -28.10
C PRO A 144 -9.98 -12.42 -29.36
N ALA A 145 -10.46 -13.06 -30.43
CA ALA A 145 -9.72 -13.16 -31.69
C ALA A 145 -9.35 -11.77 -32.26
N ASN A 146 -10.20 -10.76 -32.05
CA ASN A 146 -9.95 -9.37 -32.43
C ASN A 146 -9.89 -8.46 -31.19
N ILE A 147 -8.69 -8.33 -30.64
CA ILE A 147 -8.43 -7.55 -29.41
C ILE A 147 -8.76 -6.06 -29.59
N PRO A 148 -8.36 -5.37 -30.70
CA PRO A 148 -8.74 -3.98 -30.90
C PRO A 148 -10.26 -3.77 -30.94
N ALA A 149 -11.00 -4.61 -31.67
CA ALA A 149 -12.45 -4.46 -31.76
C ALA A 149 -13.14 -4.67 -30.40
N ALA A 150 -12.75 -5.73 -29.66
CA ALA A 150 -13.31 -6.00 -28.34
C ALA A 150 -12.96 -4.90 -27.31
N ALA A 151 -11.76 -4.31 -27.40
CA ALA A 151 -11.37 -3.19 -26.56
C ALA A 151 -12.19 -1.93 -26.86
N ASP A 152 -12.44 -1.64 -28.13
CA ASP A 152 -13.25 -0.49 -28.58
C ASP A 152 -14.72 -0.63 -28.14
N GLU A 153 -15.32 -1.80 -28.33
CA GLU A 153 -16.68 -2.10 -27.86
C GLU A 153 -16.81 -1.94 -26.33
N ALA A 154 -15.82 -2.46 -25.58
CA ALA A 154 -15.80 -2.31 -24.14
C ALA A 154 -15.63 -0.84 -23.71
N TRP A 155 -14.88 -0.04 -24.47
CA TRP A 155 -14.73 1.39 -24.21
C TRP A 155 -16.05 2.14 -24.40
N LEU A 156 -16.71 1.94 -25.55
CA LEU A 156 -18.01 2.54 -25.86
C LEU A 156 -19.11 2.12 -24.86
N ALA A 157 -19.01 0.92 -24.29
CA ALA A 157 -19.91 0.44 -23.25
C ALA A 157 -19.62 1.02 -21.85
N GLY A 158 -18.68 1.96 -21.71
CA GLY A 158 -18.27 2.54 -20.43
C GLY A 158 -17.41 1.60 -19.56
N GLN A 159 -17.00 0.45 -20.10
CA GLN A 159 -16.20 -0.56 -19.40
C GLN A 159 -14.70 -0.29 -19.59
N HIS A 160 -14.25 0.92 -19.27
CA HIS A 160 -12.89 1.40 -19.59
C HIS A 160 -11.78 0.52 -19.00
N ARG A 161 -12.00 -0.02 -17.80
CA ARG A 161 -11.06 -0.97 -17.19
C ARG A 161 -10.94 -2.26 -18.00
N LEU A 162 -12.06 -2.78 -18.50
CA LEU A 162 -12.05 -3.98 -19.34
C LEU A 162 -11.34 -3.72 -20.66
N ALA A 163 -11.68 -2.61 -21.33
CA ALA A 163 -11.05 -2.18 -22.58
C ALA A 163 -9.51 -2.12 -22.48
N LEU A 164 -8.99 -1.43 -21.45
CA LEU A 164 -7.56 -1.35 -21.20
C LEU A 164 -6.93 -2.69 -20.81
N SER A 165 -7.66 -3.55 -20.09
CA SER A 165 -7.13 -4.87 -19.73
C SER A 165 -6.96 -5.78 -20.94
N LEU A 166 -7.92 -5.76 -21.88
CA LEU A 166 -7.88 -6.53 -23.12
C LEU A 166 -6.73 -6.07 -24.00
N LEU A 167 -6.61 -4.75 -24.16
CA LEU A 167 -5.51 -4.13 -24.88
C LEU A 167 -4.17 -4.47 -24.19
N TYR A 168 -4.03 -4.30 -22.88
CA TYR A 168 -2.77 -4.67 -22.22
C TYR A 168 -2.39 -6.15 -22.41
N GLN A 169 -3.33 -7.08 -22.18
CA GLN A 169 -3.06 -8.52 -22.30
C GLN A 169 -2.68 -8.93 -23.73
N GLY A 170 -3.38 -8.39 -24.73
CA GLY A 170 -3.03 -8.64 -26.13
C GLY A 170 -1.65 -8.15 -26.53
N ALA A 171 -1.19 -7.06 -25.93
CA ALA A 171 0.11 -6.48 -26.25
C ALA A 171 1.20 -7.37 -25.68
N VAL A 172 1.00 -7.85 -24.45
CA VAL A 172 1.89 -8.80 -23.82
C VAL A 172 1.95 -10.10 -24.62
N GLU A 173 0.81 -10.67 -25.03
CA GLU A 173 0.82 -11.90 -25.83
C GLU A 173 1.44 -11.72 -27.23
N SER A 174 1.25 -10.56 -27.86
CA SER A 174 1.84 -10.26 -29.18
C SER A 174 3.36 -10.02 -29.09
N LEU A 175 3.82 -9.28 -28.08
CA LEU A 175 5.23 -8.89 -27.93
C LEU A 175 6.07 -9.94 -27.18
N LEU A 176 5.44 -10.73 -26.31
CA LEU A 176 6.05 -11.76 -25.47
C LEU A 176 5.22 -13.06 -25.49
N PRO A 177 5.07 -13.74 -26.63
CA PRO A 177 4.19 -14.91 -26.79
C PRO A 177 4.53 -16.11 -25.90
N GLU A 178 5.74 -16.16 -25.34
CA GLU A 178 6.18 -17.19 -24.39
C GLU A 178 5.71 -16.94 -22.96
N ARG A 179 5.06 -15.80 -22.69
CA ARG A 179 4.70 -15.34 -21.36
C ARG A 179 3.29 -14.78 -21.32
N SER A 180 2.50 -15.22 -20.34
CA SER A 180 1.21 -14.60 -20.09
C SER A 180 1.37 -13.34 -19.23
N ALA A 181 0.51 -12.35 -19.47
CA ALA A 181 0.39 -11.17 -18.61
C ALA A 181 0.06 -11.54 -17.15
N ALA A 182 -0.54 -12.71 -16.92
CA ALA A 182 -0.90 -13.20 -15.59
C ALA A 182 0.33 -13.65 -14.76
N ALA A 183 1.45 -13.96 -15.41
CA ALA A 183 2.64 -14.51 -14.75
C ALA A 183 3.68 -13.45 -14.32
N HIS A 184 3.50 -12.19 -14.74
CA HIS A 184 4.51 -11.14 -14.56
C HIS A 184 3.89 -9.83 -14.09
N THR A 185 4.63 -9.10 -13.25
CA THR A 185 4.28 -7.72 -12.93
C THR A 185 4.49 -6.84 -14.17
N GLU A 186 3.76 -5.73 -14.30
CA GLU A 186 3.85 -4.91 -15.51
C GLU A 186 5.26 -4.32 -15.70
N GLY A 187 5.99 -4.09 -14.60
CA GLY A 187 7.40 -3.69 -14.65
C GLY A 187 8.35 -4.78 -15.17
N GLU A 188 8.07 -6.05 -14.89
CA GLU A 188 8.83 -7.18 -15.43
C GLU A 188 8.64 -7.33 -16.94
N VAL A 189 7.42 -7.10 -17.43
CA VAL A 189 7.11 -7.08 -18.87
C VAL A 189 7.99 -6.03 -19.58
N LEU A 190 8.00 -4.79 -19.09
CA LEU A 190 8.82 -3.72 -19.68
C LEU A 190 10.32 -4.01 -19.62
N ALA A 191 10.81 -4.54 -18.49
CA ALA A 191 12.21 -4.91 -18.34
C ALA A 191 12.62 -6.01 -19.33
N GLU A 192 11.76 -6.97 -19.59
CA GLU A 192 11.99 -8.04 -20.56
C GLU A 192 12.00 -7.52 -22.00
N LEU A 193 11.08 -6.62 -22.36
CA LEU A 193 11.06 -5.99 -23.69
C LEU A 193 12.36 -5.20 -23.97
N VAL A 194 12.89 -4.50 -22.95
CA VAL A 194 14.19 -3.84 -23.03
C VAL A 194 15.32 -4.86 -23.26
N ARG A 195 15.32 -5.97 -22.51
CA ARG A 195 16.33 -7.04 -22.67
C ARG A 195 16.29 -7.69 -24.06
N ARG A 196 15.11 -7.81 -24.65
CA ARG A 196 14.90 -8.33 -26.01
C ARG A 196 15.23 -7.31 -27.11
N HIS A 197 15.70 -6.12 -26.76
CA HIS A 197 16.06 -5.05 -27.69
C HIS A 197 14.90 -4.71 -28.65
N LEU A 198 13.67 -4.68 -28.13
CA LEU A 198 12.51 -4.24 -28.90
C LEU A 198 12.76 -2.81 -29.44
N LYS A 199 12.22 -2.51 -30.63
CA LYS A 199 12.29 -1.17 -31.21
C LYS A 199 11.79 -0.12 -30.20
N THR A 200 12.52 0.99 -30.10
CA THR A 200 12.25 2.09 -29.16
C THR A 200 10.78 2.56 -29.22
N GLU A 201 10.23 2.71 -30.42
CA GLU A 201 8.84 3.14 -30.62
C GLU A 201 7.81 2.17 -30.01
N ALA A 202 8.01 0.85 -30.17
CA ALA A 202 7.10 -0.15 -29.60
C ALA A 202 7.24 -0.24 -28.08
N LEU A 203 8.44 -0.01 -27.55
CA LEU A 203 8.69 0.06 -26.11
C LEU A 203 8.02 1.30 -25.49
N ASP A 204 8.13 2.45 -26.14
CA ASP A 204 7.52 3.70 -25.66
C ASP A 204 6.00 3.64 -25.73
N TRP A 205 5.44 3.08 -26.80
CA TRP A 205 4.01 2.80 -26.87
C TRP A 205 3.55 1.83 -25.76
N MET A 206 4.30 0.74 -25.52
CA MET A 206 3.97 -0.20 -24.44
C MET A 206 4.06 0.44 -23.04
N ARG A 207 4.99 1.38 -22.82
CA ARG A 207 5.07 2.17 -21.59
C ARG A 207 3.83 3.05 -21.40
N GLN A 208 3.35 3.70 -22.47
CA GLN A 208 2.14 4.51 -22.42
C GLN A 208 0.91 3.65 -22.08
N LEU A 209 0.74 2.51 -22.76
CA LEU A 209 -0.33 1.56 -22.49
C LEU A 209 -0.28 1.04 -21.04
N THR A 210 0.92 0.66 -20.56
CA THR A 210 1.13 0.18 -19.20
C THR A 210 0.77 1.26 -18.17
N GLY A 211 1.16 2.51 -18.42
CA GLY A 211 0.81 3.63 -17.55
C GLY A 211 -0.70 3.89 -17.49
N ALA A 212 -1.38 3.90 -18.65
CA ALA A 212 -2.83 4.07 -18.72
C ALA A 212 -3.57 2.94 -18.01
N TRP A 213 -3.15 1.69 -18.23
CA TRP A 213 -3.67 0.52 -17.52
C TRP A 213 -3.47 0.63 -16.01
N GLN A 214 -2.28 0.98 -15.54
CA GLN A 214 -1.98 1.10 -14.11
C GLN A 214 -2.80 2.22 -13.44
N ARG A 215 -2.94 3.38 -14.09
CA ARG A 215 -3.78 4.47 -13.59
C ARG A 215 -5.22 4.00 -13.42
N MET A 216 -5.76 3.25 -14.38
CA MET A 216 -7.13 2.72 -14.29
C MET A 216 -7.26 1.58 -13.28
N ALA A 217 -6.33 0.63 -13.26
CA ALA A 217 -6.41 -0.58 -12.44
C ALA A 217 -6.14 -0.33 -10.96
N TRP A 218 -5.20 0.57 -10.65
CA TRP A 218 -4.73 0.83 -9.29
C TRP A 218 -5.21 2.17 -8.72
N ALA A 219 -5.33 3.21 -9.54
CA ALA A 219 -5.78 4.52 -9.10
C ALA A 219 -7.25 4.83 -9.47
N GLY A 220 -7.91 3.96 -10.25
CA GLY A 220 -9.29 4.19 -10.73
C GLY A 220 -9.42 5.38 -11.67
N LEU A 221 -8.31 5.88 -12.22
CA LEU A 221 -8.28 7.05 -13.11
C LEU A 221 -8.36 6.59 -14.56
N SER A 222 -9.50 6.85 -15.21
CA SER A 222 -9.66 6.58 -16.64
C SER A 222 -8.82 7.52 -17.47
N PRO A 223 -8.10 7.04 -18.50
CA PRO A 223 -7.57 7.93 -19.52
C PRO A 223 -8.73 8.62 -20.26
N GLY A 224 -8.45 9.77 -20.86
CA GLY A 224 -9.43 10.45 -21.71
C GLY A 224 -9.61 9.71 -23.04
N ASP A 225 -10.75 9.93 -23.71
CA ASP A 225 -11.09 9.23 -24.96
C ASP A 225 -9.99 9.37 -26.02
N GLY A 226 -9.45 10.58 -26.20
CA GLY A 226 -8.36 10.81 -27.16
C GLY A 226 -7.07 10.03 -26.87
N GLU A 227 -6.76 9.78 -25.59
CA GLU A 227 -5.61 8.96 -25.19
C GLU A 227 -5.86 7.47 -25.49
N PHE A 228 -7.06 6.96 -25.15
CA PHE A 228 -7.42 5.58 -25.47
C PHE A 228 -7.46 5.32 -26.98
N GLU A 229 -8.10 6.20 -27.75
CA GLU A 229 -8.16 6.08 -29.19
C GLU A 229 -6.76 6.10 -29.83
N GLN A 230 -5.82 6.91 -29.30
CA GLN A 230 -4.45 6.90 -29.79
C GLN A 230 -3.77 5.55 -29.53
N LEU A 231 -3.89 5.02 -28.31
CA LEU A 231 -3.34 3.71 -27.96
C LEU A 231 -3.92 2.60 -28.86
N LEU A 232 -5.22 2.66 -29.12
CA LEU A 232 -5.94 1.73 -29.99
C LEU A 232 -5.51 1.84 -31.46
N ARG A 233 -5.40 3.07 -32.00
CA ARG A 233 -4.94 3.31 -33.38
C ARG A 233 -3.51 2.84 -33.62
N ASP A 234 -2.64 3.00 -32.63
CA ASP A 234 -1.22 2.66 -32.73
C ASP A 234 -0.97 1.16 -32.53
N TRP A 235 -1.95 0.44 -31.96
CA TRP A 235 -1.88 -0.98 -31.69
C TRP A 235 -1.34 -1.83 -32.87
N PRO A 236 -1.91 -1.78 -34.09
CA PRO A 236 -1.51 -2.67 -35.17
C PRO A 236 -0.08 -2.41 -35.67
N ARG A 237 0.48 -1.22 -35.39
CA ARG A 237 1.86 -0.87 -35.77
C ARG A 237 2.89 -1.58 -34.88
N HIS A 238 2.53 -1.84 -33.63
CA HIS A 238 3.44 -2.40 -32.63
C HIS A 238 3.14 -3.87 -32.33
N CYS A 239 1.86 -4.26 -32.34
CA CYS A 239 1.38 -5.60 -32.07
C CYS A 239 0.89 -6.24 -33.37
N ARG A 240 1.59 -7.26 -33.89
CA ARG A 240 1.07 -8.07 -34.99
C ARG A 240 0.11 -9.11 -34.42
N GLY A 241 -1.15 -9.07 -34.84
CA GLY A 241 -2.08 -10.15 -34.61
C GLY A 241 -1.67 -11.41 -35.39
N ARG A 242 -1.91 -12.59 -34.82
CA ARG A 242 -2.16 -13.78 -35.65
C ARG A 242 -3.40 -13.47 -36.48
N PRO A 243 -3.34 -13.49 -37.82
CA PRO A 243 -4.55 -13.63 -38.60
C PRO A 243 -5.08 -15.05 -38.41
N SER A 244 -6.33 -15.17 -37.98
CA SER A 244 -7.19 -16.32 -38.32
C SER A 244 -8.62 -15.81 -38.38
#